data_AF-A0A6A6X415-F1
#
_entry.id   AF-A0A6A6X415-F1
#
_cell.length_a   1.000
_cell.length_b   1.000
_cell.length_c   1.000
_cell.angle_alpha   90.00
_cell.angle_beta   90.00
_cell.angle_gamma   90.00
#
_symmetry.space_group_name_H-M   'P 1'
#
loop_
_entity.id
_entity.type
_entity.pdbx_description
1 polymer ?
#
loop_
_entity_poly.entity_id
_entity_poly.type
_entity_poly.pdbx_seq_one_letter_code
_entity_poly.pdbx_strand_id
1 'polypeptide(L)'
;MSTLSTQRDLKRGQYSQVSRETIEMSVRTSTELLPFPNPGERELPPFDEALSTRKRCQRGLVLSYLLSITLIICGIVSYVYVNRARNRAEAYRLNYPTDREDAVSGPVLDAEIFYPTLIVGKLSTGPKEVVTLAFNTIVTMVTECLGYVHSVSLRWALYHESRLHHNSSLRLFTSSRNSPPNSCYANVIWALLLTLCYSCASQILLTVDNQDDTLGFNSLAILLLGACLFMLSLLTTWTLLPPYGQQILSWNSDPLNTTLALLHETWSKPDTRPASIPIIKQPSIRTMHPRTRLILAYLCLLVPIICTGGAVLIYANRENGTDWAFINSNQDMAFISVVPASAGVLTQPVFWQAGPAIQIFFLAAIQVLYTLALHTVEQLVNLHRDEASWRAASKLDSQHGAVVGRESTKAAFTAWQTVSLSIVKPVSHWLFGLSFVVEPSRRVTIHPMPLFALAGIDVLLASFAIVLMYHRPRGAQPATYGDLKMLAEFVDDWGDGAGGRLFWGDKGEDHDEGGSVRRAGTSSSVQLVNGIGMDGASYKGIGGGPQKERPRRKAPAPWKRFTCRRRGDDRI
;
A
#
# COMPACT_ATOMS: atom_id res chain seq x y z
N MET A 1 22.77 25.97 -56.91
CA MET A 1 22.19 24.98 -55.97
C MET A 1 22.83 23.58 -56.08
N SER A 2 24.02 23.43 -56.68
CA SER A 2 24.71 22.12 -56.86
C SER A 2 26.08 22.01 -56.17
N THR A 3 26.48 22.98 -55.35
CA THR A 3 27.80 23.03 -54.70
C THR A 3 27.78 22.73 -53.19
N LEU A 4 26.60 22.49 -52.61
CA LEU A 4 26.42 22.23 -51.17
C LEU A 4 26.26 20.74 -50.79
N SER A 5 26.04 19.81 -51.74
CA SER A 5 25.93 18.38 -51.42
C SER A 5 27.29 17.71 -51.24
N THR A 6 28.30 18.10 -52.01
CA THR A 6 29.61 17.41 -52.02
C THR A 6 30.42 17.65 -50.73
N GLN A 7 30.15 18.75 -50.02
CA GLN A 7 30.88 19.09 -48.79
C GLN A 7 30.35 18.34 -47.54
N ARG A 8 29.14 17.77 -47.60
CA ARG A 8 28.57 16.96 -46.50
C ARG A 8 29.11 15.54 -46.46
N ASP A 9 29.42 14.95 -47.61
CA ASP A 9 29.87 13.56 -47.67
C ASP A 9 31.35 13.39 -47.27
N LEU A 10 32.19 14.39 -47.53
CA LEU A 10 33.59 14.39 -47.06
C LEU A 10 33.72 14.49 -45.53
N LYS A 11 32.79 15.20 -44.84
CA LYS A 11 32.78 15.26 -43.37
C LYS A 11 32.27 13.98 -42.69
N ARG A 12 31.46 13.17 -43.37
CA ARG A 12 31.01 11.87 -42.82
C ARG A 12 32.09 10.79 -42.86
N GLY A 13 32.99 10.82 -43.85
CA GLY A 13 34.10 9.88 -43.95
C GLY A 13 35.13 10.02 -42.82
N GLN A 14 35.52 11.26 -42.48
CA GLN A 14 36.56 11.50 -41.48
C GLN A 14 36.11 11.20 -40.03
N TYR A 15 34.85 11.44 -39.66
CA TYR A 15 34.36 11.08 -38.33
C TYR A 15 34.21 9.55 -38.12
N SER A 16 34.01 8.79 -39.19
CA SER A 16 33.87 7.33 -39.11
C SER A 16 35.20 6.60 -38.93
N GLN A 17 36.32 7.16 -39.39
CA GLN A 17 37.65 6.54 -39.21
C GLN A 17 38.25 6.83 -37.84
N VAL A 18 38.16 8.07 -37.35
CA VAL A 18 38.67 8.45 -36.02
C VAL A 18 37.92 7.69 -34.92
N SER A 19 36.62 7.44 -35.08
CA SER A 19 35.85 6.64 -34.13
C SER A 19 36.19 5.15 -34.16
N ARG A 20 36.66 4.58 -35.29
CA ARG A 20 37.07 3.17 -35.36
C ARG A 20 38.46 2.94 -34.78
N GLU A 21 39.42 3.81 -35.06
CA GLU A 21 40.77 3.68 -34.49
C GLU A 21 40.80 3.93 -32.97
N THR A 22 39.95 4.83 -32.46
CA THR A 22 39.84 5.05 -30.99
C THR A 22 39.18 3.86 -30.28
N ILE A 23 38.23 3.18 -30.94
CA ILE A 23 37.59 1.97 -30.40
C ILE A 23 38.55 0.78 -30.47
N GLU A 24 39.32 0.61 -31.54
CA GLU A 24 40.28 -0.50 -31.65
C GLU A 24 41.50 -0.34 -30.73
N MET A 25 41.96 0.91 -30.48
CA MET A 25 43.00 1.16 -29.48
C MET A 25 42.50 0.93 -28.05
N SER A 26 41.24 1.26 -27.74
CA SER A 26 40.65 0.94 -26.43
C SER A 26 40.46 -0.56 -26.22
N VAL A 27 40.26 -1.35 -27.27
CA VAL A 27 40.05 -2.81 -27.17
C VAL A 27 41.37 -3.57 -27.05
N ARG A 28 42.48 -3.09 -27.67
CA ARG A 28 43.78 -3.79 -27.58
C ARG A 28 44.50 -3.62 -26.24
N THR A 29 44.31 -2.51 -25.54
CA THR A 29 44.91 -2.30 -24.20
C THR A 29 44.13 -2.98 -23.06
N SER A 30 42.96 -3.56 -23.33
CA SER A 30 42.15 -4.28 -22.33
C SER A 30 42.43 -5.79 -22.26
N THR A 31 43.45 -6.28 -22.99
CA THR A 31 43.83 -7.71 -23.00
C THR A 31 44.83 -8.08 -21.91
N GLU A 32 45.30 -7.12 -21.11
CA GLU A 32 45.88 -7.42 -19.80
C GLU A 32 44.72 -7.46 -18.79
N LEU A 33 44.13 -8.65 -18.65
CA LEU A 33 43.24 -9.00 -17.54
C LEU A 33 44.04 -8.80 -16.25
N LEU A 34 43.97 -7.58 -15.68
CA LEU A 34 44.44 -7.32 -14.34
C LEU A 34 43.84 -8.41 -13.43
N PRO A 35 44.66 -9.11 -12.62
CA PRO A 35 44.18 -10.16 -11.75
C PRO A 35 43.02 -9.60 -10.92
N PHE A 36 41.85 -10.26 -11.01
CA PHE A 36 40.67 -9.83 -10.27
C PHE A 36 41.06 -9.73 -8.80
N PRO A 37 40.92 -8.54 -8.17
CA PRO A 37 41.25 -8.40 -6.76
C PRO A 37 40.45 -9.42 -5.96
N ASN A 38 41.09 -10.02 -4.95
CA ASN A 38 40.50 -11.07 -4.13
C ASN A 38 39.08 -10.66 -3.70
N PRO A 39 38.06 -11.48 -3.98
CA PRO A 39 36.66 -11.12 -3.76
C PRO A 39 36.29 -10.88 -2.28
N GLY A 40 37.24 -11.05 -1.35
CA GLY A 40 37.09 -10.75 0.07
C GLY A 40 37.45 -9.32 0.51
N GLU A 41 38.06 -8.49 -0.36
CA GLU A 41 38.59 -7.17 0.03
C GLU A 41 37.90 -5.96 -0.64
N ARG A 42 36.87 -6.17 -1.47
CA ARG A 42 36.16 -5.02 -2.07
C ARG A 42 35.28 -4.35 -1.03
N GLU A 43 35.58 -3.09 -0.72
CA GLU A 43 34.70 -2.22 0.05
C GLU A 43 33.34 -2.14 -0.64
N LEU A 44 32.25 -2.27 0.13
CA LEU A 44 30.91 -2.11 -0.43
C LEU A 44 30.67 -0.64 -0.80
N PRO A 45 29.98 -0.35 -1.91
CA PRO A 45 29.61 1.01 -2.26
C PRO A 45 28.71 1.61 -1.15
N PRO A 46 28.75 2.92 -0.93
CA PRO A 46 27.85 3.57 0.01
C PRO A 46 26.39 3.35 -0.41
N PHE A 47 25.51 3.08 0.57
CA PHE A 47 24.08 3.02 0.31
C PHE A 47 23.44 4.40 0.46
N ASP A 48 22.29 4.61 -0.21
CA ASP A 48 21.52 5.85 -0.10
C ASP A 48 20.69 5.85 1.19
N GLU A 49 21.00 6.75 2.13
CA GLU A 49 20.17 6.97 3.32
C GLU A 49 18.79 7.58 2.98
N ALA A 50 18.64 8.16 1.79
CA ALA A 50 17.45 8.84 1.30
C ALA A 50 16.97 10.00 2.19
N LEU A 51 17.91 10.86 2.62
CA LEU A 51 17.65 12.02 3.47
C LEU A 51 16.59 12.99 2.89
N SER A 52 16.46 13.06 1.56
CA SER A 52 15.41 13.85 0.91
C SER A 52 14.01 13.30 1.22
N THR A 53 13.86 11.97 1.22
CA THR A 53 12.61 11.28 1.58
C THR A 53 12.31 11.49 3.06
N ARG A 54 13.32 11.37 3.94
CA ARG A 54 13.19 11.69 5.37
C ARG A 54 12.66 13.11 5.59
N LYS A 55 13.24 14.11 4.93
CA LYS A 55 12.80 15.52 5.02
C LYS A 55 11.37 15.71 4.51
N ARG A 56 10.97 15.04 3.43
CA ARG A 56 9.58 15.09 2.91
C ARG A 56 8.59 14.46 3.89
N CYS A 57 8.92 13.31 4.46
CA CYS A 57 8.11 12.68 5.50
C CYS A 57 7.98 13.53 6.76
N GLN A 58 9.05 14.19 7.20
CA GLN A 58 9.00 15.13 8.32
C GLN A 58 8.08 16.32 8.03
N ARG A 59 8.14 16.89 6.82
CA ARG A 59 7.19 17.95 6.40
C ARG A 59 5.75 17.45 6.36
N GLY A 60 5.51 16.24 5.85
CA GLY A 60 4.19 15.62 5.83
C GLY A 60 3.64 15.39 7.23
N LEU A 61 4.48 14.98 8.18
CA LEU A 61 4.13 14.84 9.60
C LEU A 61 3.79 16.19 10.25
N VAL A 62 4.54 17.25 9.96
CA VAL A 62 4.19 18.60 10.46
C VAL A 62 2.85 19.06 9.88
N LEU A 63 2.63 18.86 8.57
CA LEU A 63 1.37 19.20 7.91
C LEU A 63 0.20 18.41 8.50
N SER A 64 0.39 17.13 8.84
CA SER A 64 -0.66 16.31 9.47
C SER A 64 -1.01 16.82 10.86
N TYR A 65 -0.03 17.26 11.67
CA TYR A 65 -0.30 17.92 12.94
C TYR A 65 -1.11 19.19 12.76
N LEU A 66 -0.71 20.08 11.85
CA LEU A 66 -1.42 21.34 11.59
C LEU A 66 -2.87 21.06 11.15
N LEU A 67 -3.06 20.16 10.19
CA LEU A 67 -4.38 19.75 9.72
C LEU A 67 -5.22 19.18 10.87
N SER A 68 -4.64 18.30 11.69
CA SER A 68 -5.35 17.66 12.81
C SER A 68 -5.80 18.68 13.86
N ILE A 69 -4.95 19.65 14.23
CA ILE A 69 -5.27 20.71 15.18
C ILE A 69 -6.36 21.62 14.61
N THR A 70 -6.27 22.01 13.34
CA THR A 70 -7.32 22.79 12.68
C THR A 70 -8.66 22.04 12.70
N LEU A 71 -8.68 20.76 12.35
CA LEU A 71 -9.91 19.95 12.40
C LEU A 71 -10.47 19.81 13.82
N ILE A 72 -9.62 19.63 14.84
CA ILE A 72 -10.06 19.58 16.24
C ILE A 72 -10.69 20.91 16.66
N ILE A 73 -10.03 22.04 16.38
CA ILE A 73 -10.55 23.38 16.73
C ILE A 73 -11.87 23.64 16.00
N CYS A 74 -11.92 23.42 14.68
CA CYS A 74 -13.14 23.57 13.88
C CYS A 74 -14.27 22.67 14.39
N GLY A 75 -13.96 21.40 14.70
CA GLY A 75 -14.90 20.43 15.25
C GLY A 75 -15.46 20.87 16.61
N ILE A 76 -14.61 21.32 17.54
CA ILE A 76 -15.02 21.81 18.87
C ILE A 76 -15.90 23.06 18.74
N VAL A 77 -15.45 24.06 17.96
CA VAL A 77 -16.20 25.31 17.77
C VAL A 77 -17.57 25.04 17.15
N SER A 78 -17.60 24.22 16.09
CA SER A 78 -18.82 23.80 15.42
C SER A 78 -19.76 23.03 16.37
N TYR A 79 -19.23 22.08 17.13
CA TYR A 79 -20.00 21.28 18.10
C TYR A 79 -20.59 22.13 19.22
N VAL A 80 -19.81 23.05 19.80
CA VAL A 80 -20.28 23.98 20.85
C VAL A 80 -21.32 24.94 20.29
N TYR A 81 -21.11 25.46 19.09
CA TYR A 81 -22.06 26.36 18.42
C TYR A 81 -23.41 25.67 18.21
N VAL A 82 -23.42 24.47 17.63
CA VAL A 82 -24.64 23.70 17.36
C VAL A 82 -25.36 23.35 18.67
N ASN A 83 -24.63 22.91 19.71
CA ASN A 83 -25.24 22.61 21.01
C ASN A 83 -25.82 23.85 21.69
N ARG A 84 -25.19 25.03 21.57
CA ARG A 84 -25.75 26.27 22.10
C ARG A 84 -27.02 26.69 21.36
N ALA A 85 -27.01 26.61 20.03
CA ALA A 85 -28.19 26.90 19.22
C ALA A 85 -29.35 25.97 19.59
N ARG A 86 -29.07 24.68 19.75
CA ARG A 86 -30.01 23.67 20.21
C ARG A 86 -30.59 24.00 21.59
N ASN A 87 -29.75 24.26 22.59
CA ASN A 87 -30.21 24.56 23.95
C ASN A 87 -31.12 25.81 23.97
N ARG A 88 -30.85 26.80 23.11
CA ARG A 88 -31.72 27.98 22.97
C ARG A 88 -33.08 27.62 22.35
N ALA A 89 -33.09 26.75 21.33
CA ALA A 89 -34.32 26.28 20.71
C ALA A 89 -35.17 25.45 21.69
N GLU A 90 -34.54 24.55 22.47
CA GLU A 90 -35.21 23.77 23.52
C GLU A 90 -35.76 24.68 24.64
N ALA A 91 -34.99 25.68 25.08
CA ALA A 91 -35.46 26.65 26.07
C ALA A 91 -36.63 27.49 25.56
N TYR A 92 -36.62 27.89 24.28
CA TYR A 92 -37.74 28.58 23.65
C TYR A 92 -38.99 27.69 23.62
N ARG A 93 -38.85 26.42 23.24
CA ARG A 93 -39.94 25.43 23.22
C ARG A 93 -40.57 25.20 24.60
N LEU A 94 -39.76 25.20 25.67
CA LEU A 94 -40.26 25.06 27.05
C LEU A 94 -41.00 26.31 27.55
N ASN A 95 -40.56 27.50 27.15
CA ASN A 95 -41.16 28.76 27.61
C ASN A 95 -42.43 29.16 26.86
N TYR A 96 -42.61 28.66 25.64
CA TYR A 96 -43.79 28.94 24.81
C TYR A 96 -44.45 27.62 24.42
N PRO A 97 -45.13 26.93 25.38
CA PRO A 97 -45.89 25.73 25.06
C PRO A 97 -46.94 26.10 24.02
N THR A 98 -46.80 25.52 22.83
CA THR A 98 -47.69 25.72 21.68
C THR A 98 -49.03 25.02 21.96
N ASP A 99 -49.90 25.68 22.73
CA ASP A 99 -51.33 25.31 22.83
C ASP A 99 -52.14 25.77 21.60
N ARG A 100 -51.48 26.41 20.62
CA ARG A 100 -52.09 26.91 19.40
C ARG A 100 -51.61 26.07 18.20
N GLU A 101 -52.43 25.09 17.81
CA GLU A 101 -52.21 24.24 16.62
C GLU A 101 -52.04 25.05 15.31
N ASP A 102 -52.51 26.29 15.28
CA ASP A 102 -52.49 27.14 14.09
C ASP A 102 -51.22 28.01 13.96
N ALA A 103 -50.39 28.07 15.01
CA ALA A 103 -49.21 28.90 15.03
C ALA A 103 -47.95 28.02 14.95
N VAL A 104 -47.22 28.18 13.84
CA VAL A 104 -45.84 27.75 13.60
C VAL A 104 -45.72 26.55 12.63
N SER A 105 -46.18 26.78 11.40
CA SER A 105 -45.50 26.33 10.18
C SER A 105 -44.35 27.29 9.83
N GLY A 106 -43.54 27.63 10.84
CA GLY A 106 -42.30 28.39 10.65
C GLY A 106 -41.13 27.42 10.41
N PRO A 107 -40.15 27.75 9.55
CA PRO A 107 -39.02 26.89 9.17
C PRO A 107 -38.04 26.56 10.31
N VAL A 108 -38.43 26.79 11.57
CA VAL A 108 -37.60 26.65 12.77
C VAL A 108 -38.00 25.42 13.60
N LEU A 109 -39.16 24.79 13.34
CA LEU A 109 -39.72 23.78 14.25
C LEU A 109 -39.71 22.32 13.81
N ASP A 110 -39.11 21.96 12.67
CA ASP A 110 -38.68 20.57 12.44
C ASP A 110 -37.29 20.34 13.04
N ALA A 111 -37.13 20.79 14.29
CA ALA A 111 -35.94 20.65 15.13
C ALA A 111 -35.71 19.18 15.60
N GLU A 112 -36.09 18.22 14.76
CA GLU A 112 -35.63 16.84 14.81
C GLU A 112 -34.24 16.67 14.14
N ILE A 113 -33.51 17.77 13.92
CA ILE A 113 -32.10 17.72 13.51
C ILE A 113 -31.28 17.28 14.72
N PHE A 114 -31.29 15.98 15.00
CA PHE A 114 -30.72 15.35 16.20
C PHE A 114 -29.19 15.22 16.17
N TYR A 115 -28.52 15.76 15.15
CA TYR A 115 -27.08 15.66 14.95
C TYR A 115 -26.40 16.99 15.24
N PRO A 116 -25.19 16.99 15.82
CA PRO A 116 -24.36 18.19 15.90
C PRO A 116 -23.87 18.54 14.48
N THR A 117 -24.77 19.12 13.69
CA THR A 117 -24.58 19.44 12.28
C THR A 117 -24.61 20.95 12.11
N LEU A 118 -23.51 21.52 11.62
CA LEU A 118 -23.46 22.93 11.28
C LEU A 118 -23.99 23.15 9.87
N ILE A 119 -25.17 23.74 9.76
CA ILE A 119 -25.78 24.10 8.48
C ILE A 119 -24.97 25.24 7.84
N VAL A 120 -24.52 25.05 6.61
CA VAL A 120 -23.68 26.03 5.89
C VAL A 120 -24.44 26.73 4.77
N GLY A 121 -25.38 26.04 4.12
CA GLY A 121 -26.19 26.61 3.04
C GLY A 121 -26.68 25.54 2.07
N LYS A 122 -27.23 25.97 0.94
CA LYS A 122 -27.64 25.07 -0.14
C LYS A 122 -26.45 24.78 -1.05
N LEU A 123 -26.17 23.51 -1.31
CA LEU A 123 -25.16 23.09 -2.26
C LEU A 123 -25.74 21.97 -3.12
N SER A 124 -25.70 22.15 -4.44
CA SER A 124 -26.15 21.10 -5.35
C SER A 124 -25.33 19.82 -5.18
N THR A 125 -25.92 18.69 -5.57
CA THR A 125 -25.36 17.36 -5.29
C THR A 125 -23.99 17.15 -5.92
N GLY A 126 -23.74 17.67 -7.13
CA GLY A 126 -22.46 17.51 -7.83
C GLY A 126 -21.27 18.10 -7.05
N PRO A 127 -21.27 19.42 -6.75
CA PRO A 127 -20.23 20.05 -5.93
C PRO A 127 -20.05 19.40 -4.55
N LYS A 128 -21.14 18.97 -3.90
CA LYS A 128 -21.07 18.25 -2.62
C LYS A 128 -20.19 17.01 -2.75
N GLU A 129 -20.44 16.18 -3.77
CA GLU A 129 -19.67 14.95 -3.97
C GLU A 129 -18.20 15.20 -4.33
N VAL A 130 -17.92 16.25 -5.11
CA VAL A 130 -16.54 16.67 -5.41
C VAL A 130 -15.79 17.06 -4.13
N VAL A 131 -16.45 17.79 -3.22
CA VAL A 131 -15.86 18.18 -1.92
C VAL A 131 -15.63 16.94 -1.05
N THR A 132 -16.57 16.00 -0.97
CA THR A 132 -16.39 14.73 -0.23
C THR A 132 -15.21 13.92 -0.77
N LEU A 133 -15.09 13.81 -2.10
CA LEU A 133 -13.96 13.13 -2.75
C LEU A 133 -12.62 13.84 -2.46
N ALA A 134 -12.62 15.18 -2.46
CA ALA A 134 -11.44 15.97 -2.12
C ALA A 134 -10.98 15.71 -0.68
N PHE A 135 -11.91 15.69 0.29
CA PHE A 135 -11.59 15.33 1.68
C PHE A 135 -11.01 13.92 1.79
N ASN A 136 -11.63 12.92 1.15
CA ASN A 136 -11.11 11.55 1.13
C ASN A 136 -9.71 11.47 0.50
N THR A 137 -9.45 12.27 -0.54
CA THR A 137 -8.14 12.36 -1.19
C THR A 137 -7.09 12.94 -0.25
N ILE A 138 -7.39 14.05 0.43
CA ILE A 138 -6.49 14.69 1.40
C ILE A 138 -6.18 13.72 2.55
N VAL A 139 -7.21 13.09 3.12
CA VAL A 139 -7.06 12.12 4.21
C VAL A 139 -6.21 10.93 3.76
N THR A 140 -6.43 10.41 2.54
CA THR A 140 -5.60 9.35 1.97
C THR A 140 -4.13 9.81 1.85
N MET A 141 -3.86 10.97 1.25
CA MET A 141 -2.48 11.45 1.08
C MET A 141 -1.75 11.62 2.42
N VAL A 142 -2.42 12.17 3.44
CA VAL A 142 -1.86 12.35 4.77
C VAL A 142 -1.57 11.00 5.42
N THR A 143 -2.54 10.08 5.38
CA THR A 143 -2.39 8.77 6.03
C THR A 143 -1.38 7.86 5.32
N GLU A 144 -1.21 7.96 4.00
CA GLU A 144 -0.14 7.29 3.26
C GLU A 144 1.24 7.82 3.66
N CYS A 145 1.38 9.14 3.85
CA CYS A 145 2.64 9.74 4.30
C CYS A 145 3.03 9.25 5.69
N LEU A 146 2.09 9.25 6.64
CA LEU A 146 2.28 8.71 7.98
C LEU A 146 2.54 7.20 7.95
N GLY A 147 1.82 6.48 7.09
CA GLY A 147 1.97 5.03 6.92
C GLY A 147 3.34 4.64 6.38
N TYR A 148 3.93 5.45 5.50
CA TYR A 148 5.29 5.25 5.00
C TYR A 148 6.33 5.33 6.13
N VAL A 149 6.25 6.37 6.97
CA VAL A 149 7.18 6.56 8.10
C VAL A 149 7.14 5.36 9.03
N HIS A 150 5.94 4.95 9.42
CA HIS A 150 5.77 3.80 10.29
C HIS A 150 6.26 2.50 9.62
N SER A 151 6.02 2.31 8.32
CA SER A 151 6.51 1.13 7.60
C SER A 151 8.04 1.07 7.55
N VAL A 152 8.71 2.22 7.38
CA VAL A 152 10.18 2.30 7.42
C VAL A 152 10.69 1.98 8.82
N SER A 153 10.09 2.56 9.86
CA SER A 153 10.45 2.27 11.25
C SER A 153 10.27 0.77 11.59
N LEU A 154 9.12 0.19 11.22
CA LEU A 154 8.86 -1.23 11.44
C LEU A 154 9.86 -2.12 10.69
N ARG A 155 10.25 -1.77 9.47
CA ARG A 155 11.25 -2.52 8.69
C ARG A 155 12.57 -2.63 9.46
N TRP A 156 13.08 -1.51 9.95
CA TRP A 156 14.35 -1.48 10.69
C TRP A 156 14.23 -2.08 12.09
N ALA A 157 13.10 -1.92 12.78
CA ALA A 157 12.85 -2.62 14.04
C ALA A 157 12.85 -4.15 13.87
N LEU A 158 12.28 -4.67 12.77
CA LEU A 158 12.34 -6.11 12.46
C LEU A 158 13.75 -6.57 12.11
N TYR A 159 14.57 -5.71 11.51
CA TYR A 159 15.96 -6.03 11.21
C TYR A 159 16.78 -6.20 12.49
N HIS A 160 16.67 -5.27 13.43
CA HIS A 160 17.35 -5.36 14.74
C HIS A 160 16.91 -6.59 15.56
N GLU A 161 15.76 -7.19 15.20
CA GLU A 161 15.29 -8.47 15.75
C GLU A 161 15.73 -9.71 14.96
N SER A 162 16.52 -9.55 13.89
CA SER A 162 16.86 -10.62 12.94
C SER A 162 15.63 -11.30 12.31
N ARG A 163 14.52 -10.57 12.17
CA ARG A 163 13.22 -11.05 11.62
C ARG A 163 12.85 -10.41 10.30
N LEU A 164 13.67 -9.48 9.80
CA LEU A 164 13.48 -8.87 8.49
C LEU A 164 13.93 -9.83 7.39
N HIS A 165 12.98 -10.53 6.78
CA HIS A 165 13.24 -11.40 5.62
C HIS A 165 12.98 -10.68 4.28
N HIS A 166 12.02 -9.77 4.26
CA HIS A 166 11.54 -9.12 3.03
C HIS A 166 11.52 -7.61 3.18
N ASN A 167 11.89 -6.90 2.12
CA ASN A 167 11.84 -5.45 2.04
C ASN A 167 10.43 -4.89 2.34
N SER A 168 9.42 -5.49 1.69
CA SER A 168 8.02 -5.17 1.87
C SER A 168 7.37 -6.16 2.84
N SER A 169 7.19 -5.74 4.10
CA SER A 169 6.52 -6.54 5.13
C SER A 169 5.05 -6.16 5.25
N LEU A 170 4.18 -7.16 5.36
CA LEU A 170 2.75 -6.97 5.60
C LEU A 170 2.53 -6.34 6.99
N ARG A 171 2.46 -5.01 7.05
CA ARG A 171 2.40 -4.21 8.27
C ARG A 171 1.41 -4.71 9.33
N LEU A 172 0.22 -5.14 8.90
CA LEU A 172 -0.84 -5.62 9.81
C LEU A 172 -0.55 -7.01 10.40
N PHE A 173 0.32 -7.80 9.77
CA PHE A 173 0.65 -9.17 10.17
C PHE A 173 2.09 -9.33 10.70
N THR A 174 2.81 -8.22 10.82
CA THR A 174 4.19 -8.19 11.30
C THR A 174 4.33 -7.15 12.39
N SER A 175 4.96 -7.51 13.51
CA SER A 175 5.23 -6.59 14.61
C SER A 175 6.61 -6.87 15.20
N SER A 176 7.21 -5.83 15.75
CA SER A 176 8.42 -5.89 16.58
C SER A 176 8.03 -6.25 18.02
N ARG A 177 8.86 -7.06 18.69
CA ARG A 177 8.79 -7.37 20.13
C ARG A 177 9.57 -6.37 20.98
N ASN A 178 10.64 -5.80 20.42
CA ASN A 178 11.60 -4.93 21.11
C ASN A 178 11.32 -3.44 20.89
N SER A 179 10.46 -3.08 19.94
CA SER A 179 10.04 -1.70 19.67
C SER A 179 8.55 -1.53 19.99
N PRO A 180 8.20 -1.00 21.18
CA PRO A 180 6.84 -0.65 21.58
C PRO A 180 6.02 0.11 20.52
N PRO A 181 6.55 1.15 19.81
CA PRO A 181 5.78 1.84 18.78
C PRO A 181 5.47 0.97 17.54
N ASN A 182 6.22 -0.11 17.33
CA ASN A 182 6.05 -1.07 16.24
C ASN A 182 5.49 -2.44 16.73
N SER A 183 4.94 -2.46 17.94
CA SER A 183 4.34 -3.64 18.55
C SER A 183 3.01 -4.01 17.88
N CYS A 184 2.52 -5.22 18.18
CA CYS A 184 1.24 -5.69 17.64
C CYS A 184 0.08 -4.77 18.07
N TYR A 185 0.04 -4.33 19.33
CA TYR A 185 -1.02 -3.45 19.81
C TYR A 185 -0.95 -2.07 19.15
N ALA A 186 0.25 -1.51 18.93
CA ALA A 186 0.41 -0.23 18.24
C ALA A 186 -0.05 -0.33 16.77
N ASN A 187 0.25 -1.45 16.10
CA ASN A 187 -0.23 -1.70 14.74
C ASN A 187 -1.77 -1.86 14.68
N VAL A 188 -2.39 -2.51 15.67
CA VAL A 188 -3.85 -2.62 15.77
C VAL A 188 -4.48 -1.25 16.00
N ILE A 189 -3.96 -0.47 16.96
CA ILE A 189 -4.43 0.90 17.22
C ILE A 189 -4.30 1.75 15.96
N TRP A 190 -3.16 1.67 15.26
CA TRP A 190 -2.99 2.37 14.00
C TRP A 190 -4.05 1.99 12.96
N ALA A 191 -4.31 0.69 12.77
CA ALA A 191 -5.30 0.21 11.80
C ALA A 191 -6.72 0.71 12.13
N LEU A 192 -7.08 0.72 13.42
CA LEU A 192 -8.36 1.24 13.89
C LEU A 192 -8.47 2.75 13.67
N LEU A 193 -7.44 3.52 14.04
CA LEU A 193 -7.41 4.97 13.83
C LEU A 193 -7.48 5.32 12.34
N LEU A 194 -6.76 4.57 11.49
CA LEU A 194 -6.77 4.76 10.04
C LEU A 194 -8.16 4.51 9.45
N THR A 195 -8.80 3.42 9.87
CA THR A 195 -10.17 3.10 9.43
C THR A 195 -11.16 4.18 9.91
N LEU A 196 -11.02 4.63 11.15
CA LEU A 196 -11.86 5.67 11.73
C LEU A 196 -11.66 7.02 11.01
N CYS A 197 -10.44 7.36 10.58
CA CYS A 197 -10.20 8.53 9.72
C CYS A 197 -11.01 8.45 8.42
N TYR A 198 -10.97 7.31 7.72
CA TYR A 198 -11.73 7.18 6.47
C TYR A 198 -13.26 7.15 6.70
N SER A 199 -13.71 6.58 7.81
CA SER A 199 -15.14 6.61 8.20
C SER A 199 -15.61 8.02 8.52
N CYS A 200 -14.81 8.78 9.28
CA CYS A 200 -15.13 10.17 9.59
C CYS A 200 -15.09 11.03 8.33
N ALA A 201 -14.10 10.85 7.45
CA ALA A 201 -13.98 11.57 6.18
C ALA A 201 -15.20 11.39 5.28
N SER A 202 -15.74 10.17 5.25
CA SER A 202 -16.95 9.82 4.50
C SER A 202 -18.23 10.47 5.05
N GLN A 203 -18.23 10.87 6.32
CA GLN A 203 -19.38 11.42 7.04
C GLN A 203 -19.25 12.91 7.37
N ILE A 204 -18.23 13.60 6.84
CA ILE A 204 -18.02 15.04 7.09
C ILE A 204 -19.21 15.86 6.60
N LEU A 205 -19.76 15.51 5.43
CA LEU A 205 -20.89 16.20 4.81
C LEU A 205 -22.16 15.38 5.00
N LEU A 206 -23.18 16.02 5.57
CA LEU A 206 -24.52 15.46 5.73
C LEU A 206 -25.52 16.32 4.94
N THR A 207 -26.50 15.68 4.30
CA THR A 207 -27.68 16.39 3.80
C THR A 207 -28.66 16.51 4.98
N VAL A 208 -29.07 17.74 5.30
CA VAL A 208 -29.95 18.02 6.44
C VAL A 208 -31.41 17.96 6.01
N ASP A 209 -31.74 18.64 4.92
CA ASP A 209 -33.06 18.59 4.29
C ASP A 209 -32.92 18.10 2.85
N ASN A 210 -33.61 17.00 2.58
CA ASN A 210 -33.66 16.34 1.28
C ASN A 210 -34.44 17.14 0.23
N GLN A 211 -35.35 18.03 0.62
CA GLN A 211 -36.08 18.86 -0.34
C GLN A 211 -35.28 20.09 -0.78
N ASP A 212 -34.44 20.60 0.11
CA ASP A 212 -33.84 21.92 -0.02
C ASP A 212 -32.33 21.90 -0.33
N ASP A 213 -31.74 20.71 -0.53
CA ASP A 213 -30.30 20.51 -0.75
C ASP A 213 -29.43 21.23 0.29
N THR A 214 -29.91 21.30 1.54
CA THR A 214 -29.17 21.97 2.61
C THR A 214 -28.01 21.09 3.08
N LEU A 215 -26.82 21.65 2.96
CA LEU A 215 -25.57 21.01 3.35
C LEU A 215 -25.25 21.35 4.81
N GLY A 216 -24.94 20.31 5.57
CA GLY A 216 -24.44 20.40 6.92
C GLY A 216 -23.09 19.74 7.09
N PHE A 217 -22.24 20.32 7.94
CA PHE A 217 -21.02 19.67 8.41
C PHE A 217 -21.28 18.88 9.69
N ASN A 218 -20.95 17.59 9.70
CA ASN A 218 -20.97 16.78 10.91
C ASN A 218 -19.81 17.18 11.84
N SER A 219 -20.10 18.00 12.85
CA SER A 219 -19.09 18.53 13.77
C SER A 219 -18.35 17.42 14.52
N LEU A 220 -19.06 16.34 14.85
CA LEU A 220 -18.47 15.19 15.55
C LEU A 220 -17.52 14.41 14.65
N ALA A 221 -17.89 14.15 13.39
CA ALA A 221 -17.00 13.48 12.43
C ALA A 221 -15.73 14.30 12.17
N ILE A 222 -15.85 15.63 12.05
CA ILE A 222 -14.69 16.52 11.90
C ILE A 222 -13.78 16.45 13.14
N LEU A 223 -14.37 16.50 14.34
CA LEU A 223 -13.62 16.40 15.60
C LEU A 223 -12.89 15.06 15.73
N LEU A 224 -13.60 13.95 15.47
CA LEU A 224 -13.03 12.60 15.53
C LEU A 224 -11.96 12.38 14.46
N LEU A 225 -12.15 12.91 13.24
CA LEU A 225 -11.14 12.87 12.20
C LEU A 225 -9.86 13.59 12.64
N GLY A 226 -10.00 14.81 13.19
CA GLY A 226 -8.89 15.57 13.74
C GLY A 226 -8.18 14.82 14.87
N ALA A 227 -8.92 14.27 15.82
CA ALA A 227 -8.37 13.49 16.93
C ALA A 227 -7.63 12.22 16.43
N CYS A 228 -8.18 11.50 15.45
CA CYS A 228 -7.54 10.31 14.90
C CYS A 228 -6.26 10.65 14.14
N LEU A 229 -6.27 11.69 13.30
CA LEU A 229 -5.06 12.16 12.60
C LEU A 229 -3.99 12.65 13.58
N PHE A 230 -4.40 13.31 14.66
CA PHE A 230 -3.48 13.71 15.73
C PHE A 230 -2.83 12.50 16.39
N MET A 231 -3.62 11.49 16.76
CA MET A 231 -3.10 10.24 17.35
C MET A 231 -2.21 9.45 16.38
N LEU A 232 -2.56 9.37 15.09
CA LEU A 232 -1.69 8.77 14.06
C LEU A 232 -0.36 9.53 13.93
N SER A 233 -0.42 10.87 14.00
CA SER A 233 0.78 11.71 14.00
C SER A 233 1.64 11.48 15.24
N LEU A 234 1.03 11.33 16.43
CA LEU A 234 1.73 10.99 17.67
C LEU A 234 2.40 9.61 17.61
N LEU A 235 1.70 8.58 17.13
CA LEU A 235 2.27 7.24 16.93
C LEU A 235 3.44 7.31 15.94
N THR A 236 3.30 8.07 14.86
CA THR A 236 4.37 8.29 13.88
C THR A 236 5.57 8.99 14.52
N THR A 237 5.35 10.07 15.29
CA THR A 237 6.42 10.75 16.03
C THR A 237 7.11 9.80 17.00
N TRP A 238 6.36 8.95 17.70
CA TRP A 238 6.92 7.96 18.62
C TRP A 238 7.89 6.99 17.92
N THR A 239 7.59 6.58 16.68
CA THR A 239 8.51 5.75 15.87
C THR A 239 9.82 6.46 15.49
N LEU A 240 9.87 7.80 15.55
CA LEU A 240 11.02 8.62 15.19
C LEU A 240 11.83 9.12 16.40
N LEU A 241 11.31 8.97 17.61
CA LEU A 241 12.03 9.37 18.83
C LEU A 241 13.20 8.41 19.10
N PRO A 242 14.34 8.90 19.64
CA PRO A 242 15.41 8.04 20.13
C PRO A 242 14.90 7.07 21.21
N PRO A 243 15.39 5.82 21.26
CA PRO A 243 16.45 5.24 20.41
C PRO A 243 15.96 4.75 19.04
N TYR A 244 14.64 4.63 18.81
CA TYR A 244 14.07 3.99 17.63
C TYR A 244 14.37 4.74 16.32
N GLY A 245 14.33 6.07 16.33
CA GLY A 245 14.66 6.86 15.15
C GLY A 245 16.11 6.73 14.69
N GLN A 246 17.03 6.38 15.60
CA GLN A 246 18.45 6.17 15.29
C GLN A 246 18.71 4.80 14.66
N GLN A 247 17.77 3.86 14.80
CA GLN A 247 17.86 2.52 14.23
C GLN A 247 17.52 2.46 12.73
N ILE A 248 16.99 3.55 12.17
CA ILE A 248 16.61 3.64 10.75
C ILE A 248 17.87 3.92 9.92
N LEU A 249 18.41 2.89 9.27
CA LEU A 249 19.60 3.05 8.42
C LEU A 249 19.29 3.80 7.12
N SER A 250 18.19 3.45 6.45
CA SER A 250 17.81 4.08 5.19
C SER A 250 16.31 4.32 5.09
N TRP A 251 15.95 5.45 4.49
CA TRP A 251 14.59 5.82 4.13
C TRP A 251 14.22 5.42 2.70
N ASN A 252 15.11 4.74 1.98
CA ASN A 252 14.83 4.25 0.64
C ASN A 252 13.89 3.03 0.72
N SER A 253 12.95 2.93 -0.23
CA SER A 253 12.06 1.76 -0.33
C SER A 253 12.55 0.73 -1.35
N ASP A 254 13.66 0.99 -2.03
CA ASP A 254 14.26 0.07 -2.97
C ASP A 254 14.88 -1.15 -2.26
N PRO A 255 14.60 -2.39 -2.70
CA PRO A 255 15.09 -3.58 -2.04
C PRO A 255 16.60 -3.78 -2.19
N LEU A 256 17.24 -3.30 -3.27
CA LEU A 256 18.68 -3.41 -3.45
C LEU A 256 19.40 -2.47 -2.47
N ASN A 257 18.94 -1.23 -2.36
CA ASN A 257 19.49 -0.30 -1.38
C ASN A 257 19.31 -0.79 0.07
N THR A 258 18.15 -1.36 0.37
CA THR A 258 17.90 -1.95 1.70
C THR A 258 18.84 -3.12 1.97
N THR A 259 19.03 -4.00 0.98
CA THR A 259 19.97 -5.13 1.10
C THR A 259 21.42 -4.65 1.29
N LEU A 260 21.84 -3.63 0.53
CA LEU A 260 23.17 -3.04 0.67
C LEU A 260 23.39 -2.43 2.06
N ALA A 261 22.41 -1.69 2.58
CA ALA A 261 22.47 -1.13 3.93
C ALA A 261 22.60 -2.22 5.01
N LEU A 262 21.93 -3.36 4.84
CA LEU A 262 22.06 -4.51 5.73
C LEU A 262 23.48 -5.11 5.68
N LEU A 263 24.04 -5.25 4.47
CA LEU A 263 25.38 -5.82 4.29
C LEU A 263 26.47 -4.95 4.95
N HIS A 264 26.30 -3.61 4.93
CA HIS A 264 27.20 -2.68 5.62
C HIS A 264 27.24 -2.90 7.15
N GLU A 265 26.14 -3.26 7.77
CA GLU A 265 26.09 -3.42 9.23
C GLU A 265 26.44 -4.84 9.69
N THR A 266 26.02 -5.88 8.97
CA THR A 266 26.20 -7.27 9.43
C THR A 266 27.35 -8.05 8.79
N TRP A 267 27.95 -7.57 7.68
CA TRP A 267 29.05 -8.10 6.83
C TRP A 267 29.22 -9.64 6.67
N SER A 268 28.32 -10.46 7.18
CA SER A 268 28.43 -11.90 7.08
C SER A 268 27.84 -12.29 5.73
N LYS A 269 28.70 -12.35 4.71
CA LYS A 269 28.32 -12.84 3.38
C LYS A 269 27.61 -14.18 3.60
N PRO A 270 26.31 -14.30 3.22
CA PRO A 270 25.61 -15.56 3.42
C PRO A 270 26.36 -16.67 2.67
N ASP A 271 26.38 -17.87 3.25
CA ASP A 271 26.92 -19.05 2.56
C ASP A 271 26.31 -19.10 1.15
N THR A 272 27.20 -19.10 0.16
CA THR A 272 26.79 -19.02 -1.24
C THR A 272 25.99 -20.26 -1.57
N ARG A 273 24.76 -20.07 -2.06
CA ARG A 273 23.97 -21.20 -2.53
C ARG A 273 24.67 -21.85 -3.73
N PRO A 274 24.59 -23.18 -3.85
CA PRO A 274 25.09 -23.86 -5.04
C PRO A 274 24.39 -23.29 -6.29
N ALA A 275 25.15 -23.17 -7.37
CA ALA A 275 24.67 -22.66 -8.64
C ALA A 275 23.36 -23.37 -9.05
N SER A 276 22.34 -22.58 -9.38
CA SER A 276 21.05 -23.10 -9.85
C SER A 276 20.94 -22.94 -11.36
N ILE A 277 20.37 -23.94 -12.03
CA ILE A 277 20.19 -23.94 -13.48
C ILE A 277 19.21 -22.82 -13.85
N PRO A 278 19.49 -22.00 -14.88
CA PRO A 278 18.57 -20.96 -15.33
C PRO A 278 17.23 -21.55 -15.74
N ILE A 279 16.14 -20.90 -15.34
CA ILE A 279 14.76 -21.33 -15.63
C ILE A 279 14.07 -20.26 -16.47
N ILE A 280 13.32 -20.66 -17.51
CA ILE A 280 12.60 -19.75 -18.41
C ILE A 280 11.52 -18.95 -17.69
N LYS A 281 10.82 -19.59 -16.76
CA LYS A 281 9.74 -18.99 -15.97
C LYS A 281 10.03 -19.19 -14.50
N GLN A 282 10.15 -18.07 -13.81
CA GLN A 282 10.47 -18.03 -12.40
C GLN A 282 9.21 -18.31 -11.56
N PRO A 283 9.36 -18.74 -10.29
CA PRO A 283 8.21 -18.95 -9.42
C PRO A 283 7.42 -17.65 -9.26
N SER A 284 6.10 -17.75 -9.13
CA SER A 284 5.25 -16.58 -8.89
C SER A 284 5.22 -16.19 -7.41
N ILE A 285 4.75 -14.97 -7.11
CA ILE A 285 4.55 -14.47 -5.73
C ILE A 285 3.79 -15.50 -4.88
N ARG A 286 2.74 -16.11 -5.43
CA ARG A 286 1.92 -17.12 -4.74
C ARG A 286 2.75 -18.30 -4.21
N THR A 287 3.80 -18.69 -4.93
CA THR A 287 4.65 -19.84 -4.58
C THR A 287 5.67 -19.45 -3.52
N MET A 288 6.24 -18.24 -3.62
CA MET A 288 7.25 -17.73 -2.71
C MET A 288 6.66 -17.28 -1.36
N HIS A 289 5.45 -16.70 -1.39
CA HIS A 289 4.79 -16.16 -0.20
C HIS A 289 3.47 -16.88 0.09
N PRO A 290 3.48 -17.97 0.89
CA PRO A 290 2.27 -18.75 1.14
C PRO A 290 1.15 -17.94 1.81
N ARG A 291 1.47 -16.86 2.53
CA ARG A 291 0.51 -15.94 3.17
C ARG A 291 -0.32 -15.15 2.17
N THR A 292 0.18 -14.90 0.96
CA THR A 292 -0.58 -14.21 -0.09
C THR A 292 -1.81 -15.02 -0.54
N ARG A 293 -1.83 -16.33 -0.32
CA ARG A 293 -3.02 -17.17 -0.57
C ARG A 293 -4.20 -16.78 0.32
N LEU A 294 -3.94 -16.40 1.57
CA LEU A 294 -4.98 -15.92 2.48
C LEU A 294 -5.53 -14.57 2.00
N ILE A 295 -4.64 -13.68 1.57
CA ILE A 295 -5.01 -12.37 0.99
C ILE A 295 -5.91 -12.57 -0.24
N LEU A 296 -5.53 -13.46 -1.15
CA LEU A 296 -6.34 -13.73 -2.33
C LEU A 296 -7.70 -14.33 -1.97
N ALA A 297 -7.72 -15.30 -1.06
CA ALA A 297 -8.98 -15.89 -0.58
C ALA A 297 -9.88 -14.83 0.06
N TYR A 298 -9.30 -13.92 0.83
CA TYR A 298 -10.01 -12.80 1.45
C TYR A 298 -10.64 -11.86 0.41
N LEU A 299 -9.87 -11.40 -0.59
CA LEU A 299 -10.38 -10.54 -1.66
C LEU A 299 -11.47 -11.24 -2.49
N CYS A 300 -11.27 -12.52 -2.83
CA CYS A 300 -12.28 -13.29 -3.55
C CYS A 300 -13.55 -13.58 -2.72
N LEU A 301 -13.47 -13.58 -1.39
CA LEU A 301 -14.61 -13.74 -0.50
C LEU A 301 -15.36 -12.42 -0.30
N LEU A 302 -14.66 -11.29 -0.31
CA LEU A 302 -15.26 -9.98 -0.11
C LEU A 302 -16.25 -9.63 -1.23
N VAL A 303 -15.90 -9.91 -2.49
CA VAL A 303 -16.76 -9.68 -3.66
C VAL A 303 -18.15 -10.30 -3.51
N PRO A 304 -18.32 -11.61 -3.31
CA PRO A 304 -19.65 -12.21 -3.17
C PRO A 304 -20.37 -11.73 -1.91
N ILE A 305 -19.67 -11.36 -0.83
CA ILE A 305 -20.31 -10.77 0.36
C ILE A 305 -20.96 -9.43 -0.01
N ILE A 306 -20.24 -8.54 -0.70
CA ILE A 306 -20.79 -7.24 -1.12
C ILE A 306 -21.93 -7.43 -2.13
N CYS A 307 -21.75 -8.29 -3.14
CA CYS A 307 -22.77 -8.55 -4.16
C CYS A 307 -24.04 -9.16 -3.57
N THR A 308 -23.92 -10.15 -2.68
CA THR A 308 -25.08 -10.77 -2.03
C THR A 308 -25.76 -9.82 -1.06
N GLY A 309 -25.00 -9.03 -0.29
CA GLY A 309 -25.53 -7.97 0.55
C GLY A 309 -26.36 -6.96 -0.26
N GLY A 310 -25.81 -6.48 -1.39
CA GLY A 310 -26.53 -5.59 -2.30
C GLY A 310 -27.77 -6.22 -2.92
N ALA A 311 -27.71 -7.49 -3.34
CA ALA A 311 -28.86 -8.20 -3.90
C ALA A 311 -29.98 -8.43 -2.88
N VAL A 312 -29.63 -8.78 -1.64
CA VAL A 312 -30.60 -8.92 -0.53
C VAL A 312 -31.27 -7.58 -0.24
N LEU A 313 -30.50 -6.48 -0.23
CA LEU A 313 -31.05 -5.14 -0.05
C LEU A 313 -32.01 -4.75 -1.18
N ILE A 314 -31.66 -5.03 -2.44
CA ILE A 314 -32.58 -4.83 -3.56
C ILE A 314 -33.87 -5.65 -3.37
N TYR A 315 -33.74 -6.94 -3.07
CA TYR A 315 -34.88 -7.82 -2.94
C TYR A 315 -35.82 -7.37 -1.81
N ALA A 316 -35.26 -6.99 -0.66
CA ALA A 316 -36.02 -6.53 0.50
C ALA A 316 -36.78 -5.22 0.26
N ASN A 317 -36.36 -4.40 -0.71
CA ASN A 317 -36.97 -3.09 -0.97
C ASN A 317 -37.77 -3.04 -2.28
N ARG A 318 -37.94 -4.19 -2.96
CA ARG A 318 -38.69 -4.28 -4.22
C ARG A 318 -40.11 -3.73 -4.11
N GLU A 319 -40.76 -3.91 -2.98
CA GLU A 319 -42.15 -3.48 -2.75
C GLU A 319 -42.29 -1.98 -2.50
N ASN A 320 -41.18 -1.33 -2.10
CA ASN A 320 -41.18 0.10 -1.75
C ASN A 320 -40.98 1.02 -2.95
N GLY A 321 -40.88 0.51 -4.19
CA GLY A 321 -40.75 1.37 -5.37
C GLY A 321 -39.38 2.05 -5.51
N THR A 322 -38.30 1.43 -5.00
CA THR A 322 -36.95 2.01 -4.94
C THR A 322 -36.51 2.74 -6.20
N ASP A 323 -36.20 4.03 -6.02
CA ASP A 323 -35.64 4.88 -7.05
C ASP A 323 -34.16 4.52 -7.25
N TRP A 324 -33.79 4.16 -8.48
CA TRP A 324 -32.50 3.52 -8.80
C TRP A 324 -31.35 4.50 -9.02
N ALA A 325 -31.46 5.72 -8.50
CA ALA A 325 -30.47 6.76 -8.76
C ALA A 325 -29.10 6.41 -8.16
N PHE A 326 -28.04 6.62 -8.94
CA PHE A 326 -26.66 6.44 -8.49
C PHE A 326 -26.27 7.47 -7.41
N ILE A 327 -26.82 8.68 -7.55
CA ILE A 327 -26.64 9.80 -6.64
C ILE A 327 -28.00 10.06 -6.01
N ASN A 328 -28.03 10.03 -4.68
CA ASN A 328 -29.19 10.20 -3.80
C ASN A 328 -30.41 10.90 -4.46
N SER A 329 -31.40 10.12 -4.94
CA SER A 329 -32.74 10.62 -5.22
C SER A 329 -33.65 10.20 -4.06
N ASN A 330 -34.33 11.17 -3.48
CA ASN A 330 -34.70 11.15 -2.07
C ASN A 330 -35.97 10.35 -1.73
N GLN A 331 -36.50 9.48 -2.59
CA GLN A 331 -37.87 8.97 -2.38
C GLN A 331 -38.02 7.51 -1.93
N ASP A 332 -37.14 6.55 -2.21
CA ASP A 332 -37.41 5.16 -1.79
C ASP A 332 -36.12 4.37 -1.50
N MET A 333 -35.71 4.32 -0.22
CA MET A 333 -34.40 3.79 0.20
C MET A 333 -34.48 2.65 1.22
N ALA A 334 -33.51 1.73 1.13
CA ALA A 334 -33.28 0.69 2.11
C ALA A 334 -32.62 1.25 3.38
N PHE A 335 -33.32 1.19 4.51
CA PHE A 335 -32.77 1.62 5.80
C PHE A 335 -32.50 0.43 6.72
N ILE A 336 -31.34 0.45 7.38
CA ILE A 336 -31.07 -0.38 8.55
C ILE A 336 -31.07 0.54 9.76
N SER A 337 -32.03 0.31 10.66
CA SER A 337 -32.01 0.97 11.95
C SER A 337 -31.07 0.21 12.87
N VAL A 338 -29.87 0.74 13.09
CA VAL A 338 -28.88 0.16 14.01
C VAL A 338 -29.36 0.24 15.47
N VAL A 339 -30.31 1.15 15.74
CA VAL A 339 -30.94 1.31 17.04
C VAL A 339 -32.42 0.92 16.93
N PRO A 340 -32.88 -0.16 17.58
CA PRO A 340 -34.29 -0.55 17.52
C PRO A 340 -35.21 0.59 17.93
N ALA A 341 -36.21 0.91 17.12
CA ALA A 341 -37.25 1.89 17.46
C ALA A 341 -37.98 1.52 18.76
N SER A 342 -38.02 0.22 19.09
CA SER A 342 -38.58 -0.33 20.33
C SER A 342 -37.72 -0.10 21.58
N ALA A 343 -36.53 0.53 21.47
CA ALA A 343 -35.82 1.07 22.64
C ALA A 343 -36.51 2.32 23.23
N GLY A 344 -37.63 2.74 22.62
CA GLY A 344 -38.58 3.66 23.22
C GLY A 344 -38.97 3.21 24.63
N VAL A 345 -39.06 4.20 25.53
CA VAL A 345 -39.61 4.16 26.89
C VAL A 345 -38.61 4.15 28.07
N LEU A 346 -37.37 3.61 27.99
CA LEU A 346 -36.55 3.50 29.23
C LEU A 346 -35.20 4.24 29.38
N THR A 347 -34.64 4.97 28.41
CA THR A 347 -33.49 5.90 28.68
C THR A 347 -33.43 7.08 27.67
N GLN A 348 -33.91 8.29 27.98
CA GLN A 348 -33.29 9.41 28.75
C GLN A 348 -31.94 9.93 28.15
N PRO A 349 -31.67 11.26 28.14
CA PRO A 349 -30.77 12.08 27.28
C PRO A 349 -29.39 11.55 26.87
N VAL A 350 -28.83 10.55 27.54
CA VAL A 350 -27.51 9.96 27.26
C VAL A 350 -27.46 9.31 25.88
N PHE A 351 -28.52 8.58 25.50
CA PHE A 351 -28.59 7.95 24.17
C PHE A 351 -28.61 9.01 23.04
N TRP A 352 -29.12 10.21 23.35
CA TRP A 352 -29.21 11.31 22.39
C TRP A 352 -27.86 11.92 22.05
N GLN A 353 -26.91 11.88 22.98
CA GLN A 353 -25.55 12.40 22.77
C GLN A 353 -24.62 11.34 22.16
N ALA A 354 -24.84 10.06 22.47
CA ALA A 354 -23.99 8.96 21.99
C ALA A 354 -24.35 8.47 20.57
N GLY A 355 -25.58 8.68 20.11
CA GLY A 355 -26.09 8.14 18.84
C GLY A 355 -25.17 8.36 17.62
N PRO A 356 -24.75 9.61 17.32
CA PRO A 356 -23.85 9.88 16.20
C PRO A 356 -22.48 9.17 16.32
N ALA A 357 -21.93 9.09 17.54
CA ALA A 357 -20.68 8.37 17.78
C ALA A 357 -20.84 6.87 17.50
N ILE A 358 -21.92 6.26 17.99
CA ILE A 358 -22.22 4.84 17.79
C ILE A 358 -22.27 4.49 16.30
N GLN A 359 -22.88 5.33 15.48
CA GLN A 359 -22.95 5.10 14.03
C GLN A 359 -21.62 5.30 13.32
N ILE A 360 -20.84 6.31 13.71
CA ILE A 360 -19.48 6.48 13.20
C ILE A 360 -18.66 5.22 13.49
N PHE A 361 -18.75 4.68 14.70
CA PHE A 361 -18.04 3.44 15.06
C PHE A 361 -18.60 2.20 14.35
N PHE A 362 -19.92 2.11 14.16
CA PHE A 362 -20.53 1.03 13.38
C PHE A 362 -20.06 1.04 11.93
N LEU A 363 -20.06 2.21 11.28
CA LEU A 363 -19.55 2.36 9.91
C LEU A 363 -18.06 2.10 9.84
N ALA A 364 -17.28 2.57 10.81
CA ALA A 364 -15.87 2.23 10.91
C ALA A 364 -15.66 0.71 10.98
N ALA A 365 -16.47 -0.03 11.74
CA ALA A 365 -16.36 -1.48 11.84
C ALA A 365 -16.59 -2.19 10.50
N ILE A 366 -17.58 -1.76 9.71
CA ILE A 366 -17.80 -2.27 8.34
C ILE A 366 -16.63 -1.87 7.43
N GLN A 367 -16.18 -0.63 7.55
CA GLN A 367 -15.11 -0.06 6.75
C GLN A 367 -13.74 -0.70 7.02
N VAL A 368 -13.51 -1.32 8.19
CA VAL A 368 -12.29 -2.09 8.47
C VAL A 368 -12.07 -3.15 7.40
N LEU A 369 -13.14 -3.85 7.00
CA LEU A 369 -13.05 -4.91 5.99
C LEU A 369 -12.54 -4.31 4.67
N TYR A 370 -13.20 -3.28 4.18
CA TYR A 370 -12.82 -2.70 2.89
C TYR A 370 -11.42 -2.05 2.93
N THR A 371 -11.07 -1.40 4.03
CA THR A 371 -9.74 -0.78 4.22
C THR A 371 -8.63 -1.85 4.25
N LEU A 372 -8.90 -3.00 4.88
CA LEU A 372 -8.00 -4.15 4.88
C LEU A 372 -7.76 -4.68 3.46
N ALA A 373 -8.82 -4.77 2.63
CA ALA A 373 -8.70 -5.21 1.24
C ALA A 373 -7.73 -4.32 0.45
N LEU A 374 -7.94 -3.00 0.47
CA LEU A 374 -7.06 -2.03 -0.19
C LEU A 374 -5.60 -2.14 0.27
N HIS A 375 -5.36 -2.23 1.58
CA HIS A 375 -3.99 -2.39 2.09
C HIS A 375 -3.37 -3.73 1.70
N THR A 376 -4.13 -4.82 1.65
CA THR A 376 -3.56 -6.11 1.25
C THR A 376 -3.13 -6.11 -0.22
N VAL A 377 -3.87 -5.44 -1.11
CA VAL A 377 -3.50 -5.23 -2.51
C VAL A 377 -2.27 -4.32 -2.62
N GLU A 378 -2.17 -3.28 -1.80
CA GLU A 378 -1.00 -2.40 -1.74
C GLU A 378 0.28 -3.18 -1.45
N GLN A 379 0.22 -4.10 -0.50
CA GLN A 379 1.37 -4.92 -0.13
C GLN A 379 1.79 -5.85 -1.27
N LEU A 380 0.83 -6.37 -2.03
CA LEU A 380 1.10 -7.16 -3.22
C LEU A 380 1.73 -6.32 -4.36
N VAL A 381 1.27 -5.09 -4.54
CA VAL A 381 1.89 -4.13 -5.46
C VAL A 381 3.33 -3.83 -5.06
N ASN A 382 3.60 -3.65 -3.76
CA ASN A 382 4.95 -3.41 -3.25
C ASN A 382 5.88 -4.62 -3.51
N LEU A 383 5.44 -5.86 -3.27
CA LEU A 383 6.21 -7.07 -3.62
C LEU A 383 6.48 -7.17 -5.13
N HIS A 384 5.49 -6.86 -5.96
CA HIS A 384 5.68 -6.86 -7.41
C HIS A 384 6.64 -5.76 -7.88
N ARG A 385 6.60 -4.58 -7.25
CA ARG A 385 7.51 -3.46 -7.51
C ARG A 385 8.94 -3.80 -7.09
N ASP A 386 9.13 -4.45 -5.95
CA ASP A 386 10.43 -4.91 -5.48
C ASP A 386 11.07 -5.89 -6.48
N GLU A 387 10.27 -6.84 -7.01
CA GLU A 387 10.73 -7.72 -8.09
C GLU A 387 11.02 -6.95 -9.38
N ALA A 388 10.21 -5.96 -9.75
CA ALA A 388 10.46 -5.14 -10.93
C ALA A 388 11.76 -4.33 -10.83
N SER A 389 12.09 -3.81 -9.64
CA SER A 389 13.39 -3.17 -9.36
C SER A 389 14.53 -4.15 -9.58
N TRP A 390 14.43 -5.38 -9.04
CA TRP A 390 15.44 -6.42 -9.23
C TRP A 390 15.59 -6.83 -10.70
N ARG A 391 14.46 -6.97 -11.42
CA ARG A 391 14.43 -7.36 -12.83
C ARG A 391 15.05 -6.35 -13.76
N ALA A 392 15.13 -5.08 -13.36
CA ALA A 392 15.82 -4.07 -14.14
C ALA A 392 17.30 -4.44 -14.37
N ALA A 393 17.92 -5.26 -13.51
CA ALA A 393 19.30 -5.69 -13.72
C ALA A 393 19.47 -6.60 -14.95
N SER A 394 18.45 -7.38 -15.33
CA SER A 394 18.54 -8.24 -16.52
C SER A 394 18.51 -7.50 -17.86
N LYS A 395 18.25 -6.19 -17.86
CA LYS A 395 18.26 -5.38 -19.08
C LYS A 395 19.71 -5.01 -19.41
N LEU A 396 20.31 -5.79 -20.32
CA LEU A 396 21.68 -5.60 -20.82
C LEU A 396 21.77 -4.42 -21.80
N ASP A 397 21.37 -3.23 -21.34
CA ASP A 397 21.52 -1.97 -22.04
C ASP A 397 22.15 -0.97 -21.06
N SER A 398 23.20 -0.28 -21.50
CA SER A 398 23.96 0.66 -20.67
C SER A 398 23.10 1.74 -20.02
N GLN A 399 21.94 2.06 -20.60
CA GLN A 399 21.00 3.03 -20.04
C GLN A 399 19.97 2.42 -19.04
N HIS A 400 19.79 1.09 -19.05
CA HIS A 400 18.62 0.42 -18.47
C HIS A 400 18.91 -0.62 -17.37
N GLY A 401 20.06 -0.58 -16.69
CA GLY A 401 20.33 -1.42 -15.51
C GLY A 401 19.55 -1.07 -14.24
N ALA A 402 19.59 -1.95 -13.23
CA ALA A 402 18.97 -1.70 -11.92
C ALA A 402 19.79 -0.65 -11.15
N VAL A 403 19.19 0.48 -10.82
CA VAL A 403 19.86 1.55 -10.07
C VAL A 403 19.70 1.30 -8.56
N VAL A 404 20.81 1.04 -7.88
CA VAL A 404 20.89 0.99 -6.42
C VAL A 404 20.69 2.41 -5.88
N GLY A 405 19.82 2.56 -4.89
CA GLY A 405 19.56 3.88 -4.31
C GLY A 405 18.75 4.82 -5.19
N ARG A 406 17.99 4.29 -6.19
CA ARG A 406 17.07 5.11 -6.98
C ARG A 406 16.13 5.89 -6.05
N GLU A 407 15.87 7.16 -6.35
CA GLU A 407 14.97 7.99 -5.56
C GLU A 407 13.60 7.31 -5.37
N SER A 408 13.34 6.85 -4.14
CA SER A 408 12.15 6.07 -3.73
C SER A 408 10.84 6.70 -4.23
N THR A 409 10.73 8.02 -4.09
CA THR A 409 9.52 8.77 -4.49
C THR A 409 9.29 8.78 -6.00
N LYS A 410 10.33 9.04 -6.81
CA LYS A 410 10.22 9.05 -8.27
C LYS A 410 9.89 7.66 -8.79
N ALA A 411 10.48 6.61 -8.21
CA ALA A 411 10.14 5.23 -8.55
C ALA A 411 8.67 4.91 -8.23
N ALA A 412 8.17 5.34 -7.07
CA ALA A 412 6.78 5.12 -6.68
C ALA A 412 5.77 5.80 -7.64
N PHE A 413 6.01 7.06 -8.03
CA PHE A 413 5.10 7.80 -8.92
C PHE A 413 5.22 7.42 -10.41
N THR A 414 6.27 6.68 -10.79
CA THR A 414 6.43 6.22 -12.18
C THR A 414 5.89 4.81 -12.39
N ALA A 415 5.67 4.04 -11.32
CA ALA A 415 5.05 2.73 -11.39
C ALA A 415 3.52 2.86 -11.52
N TRP A 416 2.97 2.48 -12.68
CA TRP A 416 1.54 2.56 -12.94
C TRP A 416 0.70 1.80 -11.92
N GLN A 417 1.22 0.71 -11.34
CA GLN A 417 0.52 -0.08 -10.31
C GLN A 417 0.29 0.73 -9.04
N THR A 418 1.32 1.47 -8.58
CA THR A 418 1.23 2.32 -7.40
C THR A 418 0.32 3.51 -7.67
N VAL A 419 0.46 4.18 -8.82
CA VAL A 419 -0.41 5.30 -9.21
C VAL A 419 -1.88 4.87 -9.27
N SER A 420 -2.18 3.72 -9.90
CA SER A 420 -3.53 3.20 -9.99
C SER A 420 -4.13 2.96 -8.60
N LEU A 421 -3.37 2.35 -7.69
CA LEU A 421 -3.84 2.10 -6.34
C LEU A 421 -4.00 3.39 -5.51
N SER A 422 -3.12 4.38 -5.70
CA SER A 422 -3.23 5.70 -5.07
C SER A 422 -4.50 6.45 -5.50
N ILE A 423 -5.02 6.19 -6.71
CA ILE A 423 -6.30 6.74 -7.19
C ILE A 423 -7.48 5.91 -6.67
N VAL A 424 -7.38 4.58 -6.72
CA VAL A 424 -8.46 3.69 -6.32
C VAL A 424 -8.80 3.82 -4.84
N LYS A 425 -7.82 4.03 -3.95
CA LYS A 425 -8.04 4.21 -2.51
C LYS A 425 -9.05 5.33 -2.17
N PRO A 426 -8.80 6.62 -2.51
CA PRO A 426 -9.73 7.69 -2.17
C PRO A 426 -11.08 7.55 -2.87
N VAL A 427 -11.09 7.09 -4.13
CA VAL A 427 -12.33 6.82 -4.88
C VAL A 427 -13.17 5.74 -4.18
N SER A 428 -12.53 4.68 -3.70
CA SER A 428 -13.25 3.61 -3.01
C SER A 428 -13.80 4.04 -1.66
N HIS A 429 -13.02 4.81 -0.88
CA HIS A 429 -13.50 5.34 0.39
C HIS A 429 -14.64 6.36 0.20
N TRP A 430 -14.56 7.18 -0.84
CA TRP A 430 -15.67 8.04 -1.24
C TRP A 430 -16.92 7.24 -1.66
N LEU A 431 -16.79 6.22 -2.51
CA LEU A 431 -17.90 5.34 -2.89
C LEU A 431 -18.47 4.57 -1.70
N PHE A 432 -17.64 4.18 -0.74
CA PHE A 432 -18.09 3.60 0.52
C PHE A 432 -18.96 4.60 1.29
N GLY A 433 -18.54 5.86 1.41
CA GLY A 433 -19.34 6.93 2.01
C GLY A 433 -20.67 7.19 1.30
N LEU A 434 -20.68 7.06 -0.03
CA LEU A 434 -21.92 7.11 -0.82
C LEU A 434 -22.81 5.89 -0.61
N SER A 435 -22.23 4.72 -0.33
CA SER A 435 -22.97 3.48 -0.12
C SER A 435 -23.63 3.45 1.25
N PHE A 436 -23.00 4.05 2.25
CA PHE A 436 -23.45 4.04 3.64
C PHE A 436 -23.62 5.46 4.16
N VAL A 437 -24.83 5.98 4.08
CA VAL A 437 -25.16 7.34 4.53
C VAL A 437 -25.80 7.28 5.90
N VAL A 438 -25.33 8.13 6.79
CA VAL A 438 -25.94 8.33 8.11
C VAL A 438 -26.96 9.44 7.99
N GLU A 439 -28.23 9.14 8.25
CA GLU A 439 -29.29 10.14 8.27
C GLU A 439 -29.38 10.85 9.62
N PRO A 440 -29.84 12.12 9.64
CA PRO A 440 -30.17 12.84 10.87
C PRO A 440 -31.22 12.13 11.76
N SER A 441 -31.97 11.19 11.19
CA SER A 441 -33.00 10.36 11.84
C SER A 441 -32.45 9.16 12.61
N ARG A 442 -31.12 9.00 12.67
CA ARG A 442 -30.39 7.85 13.24
C ARG A 442 -30.45 6.55 12.47
N ARG A 443 -30.82 6.62 11.21
CA ARG A 443 -30.84 5.47 10.32
C ARG A 443 -29.54 5.44 9.54
N VAL A 444 -29.05 4.23 9.30
CA VAL A 444 -28.00 4.02 8.31
C VAL A 444 -28.73 3.59 7.05
N THR A 445 -28.67 4.44 6.04
CA THR A 445 -29.27 4.21 4.74
C THR A 445 -28.21 3.63 3.82
N ILE A 446 -28.54 2.50 3.19
CA ILE A 446 -27.62 1.81 2.30
C ILE A 446 -28.09 2.01 0.87
N HIS A 447 -27.27 2.70 0.08
CA HIS A 447 -27.55 2.97 -1.32
C HIS A 447 -27.06 1.80 -2.18
N PRO A 448 -27.97 1.07 -2.87
CA PRO A 448 -27.58 -0.13 -3.61
C PRO A 448 -26.65 0.19 -4.79
N MET A 449 -26.88 1.28 -5.51
CA MET A 449 -26.09 1.60 -6.71
C MET A 449 -24.61 1.92 -6.41
N PRO A 450 -24.28 2.83 -5.48
CA PRO A 450 -22.91 2.99 -4.99
C PRO A 450 -22.30 1.69 -4.45
N LEU A 451 -23.10 0.85 -3.76
CA LEU A 451 -22.63 -0.43 -3.24
C LEU A 451 -22.25 -1.41 -4.37
N PHE A 452 -23.00 -1.46 -5.48
CA PHE A 452 -22.61 -2.23 -6.67
C PHE A 452 -21.40 -1.65 -7.38
N ALA A 453 -21.24 -0.33 -7.43
CA ALA A 453 -20.01 0.27 -7.94
C ALA A 453 -18.80 -0.07 -7.08
N LEU A 454 -18.96 -0.07 -5.75
CA LEU A 454 -17.95 -0.52 -4.80
C LEU A 454 -17.61 -2.00 -5.02
N ALA A 455 -18.62 -2.86 -5.25
CA ALA A 455 -18.42 -4.26 -5.62
C ALA A 455 -17.65 -4.40 -6.95
N GLY A 456 -17.94 -3.55 -7.93
CA GLY A 456 -17.21 -3.49 -9.20
C GLY A 456 -15.73 -3.15 -9.00
N ILE A 457 -15.42 -2.16 -8.14
CA ILE A 457 -14.04 -1.86 -7.77
C ILE A 457 -13.38 -3.04 -7.05
N ASP A 458 -14.08 -3.71 -6.14
CA ASP A 458 -13.55 -4.89 -5.45
C ASP A 458 -13.25 -6.04 -6.42
N VAL A 459 -14.09 -6.26 -7.44
CA VAL A 459 -13.81 -7.21 -8.54
C VAL A 459 -12.55 -6.80 -9.31
N LEU A 460 -12.37 -5.52 -9.61
CA LEU A 460 -11.17 -5.02 -10.27
C LEU A 460 -9.92 -5.21 -9.40
N LEU A 461 -10.01 -4.92 -8.10
CA LEU A 461 -8.93 -5.13 -7.13
C LEU A 461 -8.56 -6.60 -6.99
N ALA A 462 -9.55 -7.49 -6.85
CA ALA A 462 -9.35 -8.93 -6.78
C ALA A 462 -8.72 -9.47 -8.07
N SER A 463 -9.22 -9.05 -9.24
CA SER A 463 -8.68 -9.43 -10.54
C SER A 463 -7.24 -8.95 -10.72
N PHE A 464 -6.96 -7.70 -10.34
CA PHE A 464 -5.61 -7.13 -10.34
C PHE A 464 -4.67 -7.92 -9.43
N ALA A 465 -5.11 -8.26 -8.21
CA ALA A 465 -4.34 -9.07 -7.27
C ALA A 465 -4.07 -10.49 -7.81
N ILE A 466 -5.05 -11.13 -8.47
CA ILE A 466 -4.87 -12.40 -9.17
C ILE A 466 -3.78 -12.25 -10.23
N VAL A 467 -3.87 -11.26 -11.10
CA VAL A 467 -2.87 -11.04 -12.16
C VAL A 467 -1.48 -10.90 -11.56
N LEU A 468 -1.29 -10.09 -10.53
CA LEU A 468 0.00 -9.91 -9.86
C LEU A 468 0.51 -11.21 -9.21
N MET A 469 -0.36 -11.97 -8.53
CA MET A 469 0.03 -13.20 -7.82
C MET A 469 0.39 -14.37 -8.74
N TYR A 470 -0.25 -14.45 -9.91
CA TYR A 470 -0.01 -15.48 -10.90
C TYR A 470 1.03 -15.06 -11.94
N HIS A 471 1.41 -13.78 -11.98
CA HIS A 471 2.48 -13.30 -12.84
C HIS A 471 3.78 -14.06 -12.52
N ARG A 472 4.29 -14.78 -13.52
CA ARG A 472 5.59 -15.44 -13.47
C ARG A 472 6.58 -14.62 -14.27
N PRO A 473 7.57 -13.99 -13.63
CA PRO A 473 8.58 -13.25 -14.35
C PRO A 473 9.32 -14.19 -15.30
N ARG A 474 9.61 -13.68 -16.48
CA ARG A 474 10.32 -14.42 -17.54
C ARG A 474 11.81 -14.10 -17.46
N GLY A 475 12.62 -15.07 -17.86
CA GLY A 475 14.07 -14.91 -17.99
C GLY A 475 14.86 -15.65 -16.91
N ALA A 476 16.17 -15.79 -17.18
CA ALA A 476 17.10 -16.57 -16.38
C ALA A 476 17.33 -16.03 -14.97
N GLN A 477 17.17 -14.72 -14.76
CA GLN A 477 17.38 -14.10 -13.45
C GLN A 477 16.44 -14.72 -12.39
N PRO A 478 16.92 -15.14 -11.22
CA PRO A 478 16.08 -15.68 -10.15
C PRO A 478 15.07 -14.65 -9.64
N ALA A 479 13.86 -15.09 -9.28
CA ALA A 479 12.88 -14.20 -8.63
C ALA A 479 13.17 -14.09 -7.13
N THR A 480 13.08 -12.88 -6.59
CA THR A 480 13.36 -12.58 -5.17
C THR A 480 12.15 -11.97 -4.48
N TYR A 481 11.31 -11.21 -5.19
CA TYR A 481 10.16 -10.48 -4.63
C TYR A 481 10.51 -9.69 -3.36
N GLY A 482 11.73 -9.13 -3.32
CA GLY A 482 12.23 -8.37 -2.19
C GLY A 482 12.72 -9.20 -1.00
N ASP A 483 12.95 -10.51 -1.14
CA ASP A 483 13.70 -11.29 -0.14
C ASP A 483 15.14 -10.79 -0.09
N LEU A 484 15.48 -10.15 1.02
CA LEU A 484 16.75 -9.45 1.21
C LEU A 484 17.93 -10.42 1.31
N LYS A 485 17.70 -11.61 1.87
CA LYS A 485 18.73 -12.65 1.96
C LYS A 485 19.04 -13.22 0.59
N MET A 486 18.01 -13.52 -0.21
CA MET A 486 18.23 -13.99 -1.58
C MET A 486 18.88 -12.92 -2.45
N LEU A 487 18.54 -11.65 -2.28
CA LEU A 487 19.23 -10.55 -2.97
C LEU A 487 20.71 -10.48 -2.57
N ALA A 488 21.03 -10.57 -1.28
CA ALA A 488 22.42 -10.59 -0.81
C ALA A 488 23.21 -11.80 -1.34
N GLU A 489 22.56 -12.95 -1.51
CA GLU A 489 23.17 -14.16 -2.09
C GLU A 489 23.39 -14.03 -3.61
N PHE A 490 22.48 -13.37 -4.34
CA PHE A 490 22.55 -13.25 -5.79
C PHE A 490 23.41 -12.08 -6.27
N VAL A 491 23.45 -10.96 -5.54
CA VAL A 491 24.27 -9.81 -5.90
C VAL A 491 25.69 -10.05 -5.40
N ASP A 492 26.54 -10.48 -6.31
CA ASP A 492 27.96 -10.81 -6.08
C ASP A 492 28.91 -9.64 -6.36
N ASP A 493 28.49 -8.65 -7.13
CA ASP A 493 29.21 -7.40 -7.38
C ASP A 493 28.24 -6.24 -7.16
N TRP A 494 28.37 -5.55 -6.03
CA TRP A 494 27.58 -4.37 -5.72
C TRP A 494 28.04 -3.13 -6.49
N GLY A 495 29.28 -3.14 -6.99
CA GLY A 495 29.80 -2.21 -7.98
C GLY A 495 29.96 -0.75 -7.55
N ASP A 496 31.01 -0.08 -8.04
CA ASP A 496 31.14 1.39 -7.97
C ASP A 496 30.87 2.07 -9.34
N GLY A 497 30.88 1.28 -10.43
CA GLY A 497 30.83 1.75 -11.81
C GLY A 497 29.41 1.87 -12.39
N ALA A 498 29.23 2.78 -13.36
CA ALA A 498 27.97 3.07 -14.07
C ALA A 498 26.87 3.82 -13.29
N GLY A 499 27.24 4.59 -12.27
CA GLY A 499 26.31 5.45 -11.53
C GLY A 499 25.36 4.66 -10.62
N GLY A 500 25.92 3.62 -9.96
CA GLY A 500 25.17 2.75 -9.06
C GLY A 500 24.25 1.77 -9.79
N ARG A 501 24.60 1.34 -11.01
CA ARG A 501 23.79 0.41 -11.80
C ARG A 501 24.33 -1.01 -11.71
N LEU A 502 23.41 -1.96 -11.58
CA LEU A 502 23.68 -3.39 -11.59
C LEU A 502 23.10 -4.01 -12.86
N PHE A 503 23.90 -4.88 -13.47
CA PHE A 503 23.53 -5.69 -14.63
C PHE A 503 23.64 -7.17 -14.26
N TRP A 504 22.65 -7.98 -14.61
CA TRP A 504 22.61 -9.42 -14.36
C TRP A 504 22.84 -10.17 -15.67
N GLY A 505 23.83 -11.05 -15.71
CA GLY A 505 24.10 -11.88 -16.88
C GLY A 505 25.14 -12.96 -16.65
N ASP A 506 25.60 -13.55 -17.75
CA ASP A 506 26.64 -14.57 -17.78
C ASP A 506 28.03 -13.94 -17.70
N LYS A 507 28.81 -14.31 -16.70
CA LYS A 507 30.19 -13.84 -16.48
C LYS A 507 31.24 -14.63 -17.26
N GLY A 508 30.83 -15.62 -18.04
CA GLY A 508 31.73 -16.47 -18.79
C GLY A 508 32.17 -17.70 -18.00
N GLU A 509 33.19 -18.37 -18.52
CA GLU A 509 33.72 -19.62 -17.98
C GLU A 509 34.75 -19.34 -16.90
N ASP A 510 34.53 -19.91 -15.71
CA ASP A 510 35.52 -19.89 -14.64
C ASP A 510 36.44 -21.11 -14.81
N HIS A 511 37.72 -20.88 -15.07
CA HIS A 511 38.74 -21.92 -15.28
C HIS A 511 39.45 -22.31 -13.97
N ASP A 512 38.68 -22.45 -12.89
CA ASP A 512 39.20 -23.06 -11.66
C ASP A 512 39.47 -24.58 -11.89
N GLU A 513 40.47 -25.12 -11.20
CA GLU A 513 41.24 -26.37 -11.46
C GLU A 513 40.47 -27.72 -11.61
N GLY A 514 39.14 -27.72 -11.71
CA GLY A 514 38.31 -28.94 -11.79
C GLY A 514 37.30 -29.01 -12.96
N GLY A 515 37.23 -27.97 -13.81
CA GLY A 515 36.37 -27.95 -14.99
C GLY A 515 35.73 -26.59 -15.25
N SER A 516 35.47 -26.28 -16.53
CA SER A 516 34.82 -25.04 -16.94
C SER A 516 33.35 -25.02 -16.48
N VAL A 517 33.02 -24.12 -15.55
CA VAL A 517 31.65 -23.85 -15.11
C VAL A 517 31.32 -22.41 -15.46
N ARG A 518 30.30 -22.19 -16.29
CA ARG A 518 29.77 -20.85 -16.54
C ARG A 518 29.00 -20.34 -15.32
N ARG A 519 29.28 -19.12 -14.88
CA ARG A 519 28.62 -18.52 -13.71
C ARG A 519 27.78 -17.31 -14.14
N ALA A 520 26.55 -17.24 -13.65
CA ALA A 520 25.71 -16.05 -13.77
C ALA A 520 25.86 -15.19 -12.50
N GLY A 521 25.86 -13.88 -12.66
CA GLY A 521 25.97 -12.95 -11.55
C GLY A 521 25.68 -11.51 -11.96
N THR A 522 25.88 -10.61 -11.01
CA THR A 522 25.78 -9.16 -11.18
C THR A 522 27.12 -8.54 -11.57
N SER A 523 27.11 -7.45 -12.34
CA SER A 523 28.28 -6.60 -12.55
C SER A 523 27.88 -5.15 -12.65
N SER A 524 28.80 -4.26 -12.26
CA SER A 524 28.72 -2.81 -12.50
C SER A 524 28.88 -2.40 -13.97
N SER A 525 29.46 -3.27 -14.80
CA SER A 525 29.66 -3.00 -16.23
C SER A 525 28.87 -3.97 -17.09
N VAL A 526 28.05 -3.43 -17.99
CA VAL A 526 27.30 -4.21 -18.97
C VAL A 526 28.21 -5.04 -19.89
N GLN A 527 29.46 -4.61 -20.09
CA GLN A 527 30.43 -5.31 -20.95
C GLN A 527 30.98 -6.59 -20.30
N LEU A 528 30.88 -6.70 -18.97
CA LEU A 528 31.36 -7.86 -18.20
C LEU A 528 30.30 -8.95 -18.04
N VAL A 529 29.10 -8.73 -18.57
CA VAL A 529 27.99 -9.67 -18.49
C VAL A 529 27.37 -9.89 -19.86
N ASN A 530 27.28 -11.15 -20.26
CA ASN A 530 26.63 -11.57 -21.49
C ASN A 530 25.18 -12.03 -21.23
N GLY A 531 24.40 -12.17 -22.29
CA GLY A 531 23.07 -12.81 -22.19
C GLY A 531 23.20 -14.26 -21.71
N ILE A 532 22.37 -14.65 -20.73
CA ILE A 532 22.34 -16.03 -20.23
C ILE A 532 21.67 -16.94 -21.26
N GLY A 533 22.40 -17.95 -21.71
CA GLY A 533 21.86 -19.03 -22.55
C GLY A 533 20.82 -19.87 -21.79
N MET A 534 19.70 -20.19 -22.44
CA MET A 534 18.62 -21.00 -21.83
C MET A 534 18.73 -22.50 -22.13
N ASP A 535 19.77 -22.90 -22.86
CA ASP A 535 20.03 -24.29 -23.25
C ASP A 535 20.42 -25.19 -22.07
N GLY A 536 20.86 -24.60 -20.95
CA GLY A 536 21.14 -25.29 -19.67
C GLY A 536 22.29 -26.29 -19.73
N ALA A 537 22.69 -26.73 -20.93
CA ALA A 537 23.82 -27.59 -21.20
C ALA A 537 25.14 -26.88 -20.86
N SER A 538 25.26 -25.59 -21.19
CA SER A 538 26.47 -24.80 -20.94
C SER A 538 26.68 -24.38 -19.49
N TYR A 539 25.65 -24.51 -18.63
CA TYR A 539 25.73 -24.22 -17.18
C TYR A 539 25.90 -25.48 -16.33
N LYS A 540 25.82 -26.67 -16.94
CA LYS A 540 26.23 -27.91 -16.28
C LYS A 540 27.73 -28.03 -16.40
N GLY A 541 28.43 -27.70 -15.31
CA GLY A 541 29.81 -28.14 -15.12
C GLY A 541 29.94 -29.60 -15.52
N ILE A 542 30.93 -29.85 -16.36
CA ILE A 542 31.22 -31.12 -17.04
C ILE A 542 31.30 -32.25 -16.01
N GLY A 543 30.16 -32.90 -15.82
CA GLY A 543 29.95 -34.01 -14.92
C GLY A 543 29.00 -34.99 -15.59
N GLY A 544 29.33 -35.37 -16.82
CA GLY A 544 28.75 -36.52 -17.52
C GLY A 544 29.12 -37.85 -16.87
N GLY A 545 29.03 -37.94 -15.53
CA GLY A 545 28.90 -39.22 -14.87
C GLY A 545 27.53 -39.79 -15.21
N PRO A 546 27.40 -41.11 -15.49
CA PRO A 546 26.16 -41.72 -15.91
C PRO A 546 25.05 -41.34 -14.94
N GLN A 547 24.05 -40.68 -15.49
CA GLN A 547 22.87 -40.21 -14.79
C GLN A 547 22.17 -41.43 -14.20
N LYS A 548 22.47 -41.78 -12.94
CA LYS A 548 21.67 -42.74 -12.16
C LYS A 548 20.24 -42.23 -12.26
N GLU A 549 19.41 -42.94 -13.02
CA GLU A 549 18.00 -42.64 -13.21
C GLU A 549 17.42 -42.29 -11.84
N ARG A 550 16.96 -41.04 -11.68
CA ARG A 550 16.17 -40.70 -10.51
C ARG A 550 14.97 -41.65 -10.54
N PRO A 551 14.78 -42.50 -9.53
CA PRO A 551 13.66 -43.42 -9.52
C PRO A 551 12.40 -42.58 -9.68
N ARG A 552 11.58 -42.92 -10.69
CA ARG A 552 10.24 -42.34 -10.90
C ARG A 552 9.59 -42.20 -9.53
N ARG A 553 9.34 -40.96 -9.10
CA ARG A 553 8.58 -40.68 -7.87
C ARG A 553 7.24 -41.40 -8.03
N LYS A 554 7.07 -42.53 -7.34
CA LYS A 554 5.77 -43.14 -7.12
C LYS A 554 4.86 -42.06 -6.53
N ALA A 555 3.63 -41.99 -7.03
CA ALA A 555 2.62 -41.05 -6.57
C ALA A 555 2.57 -41.03 -5.02
N PRO A 556 2.41 -39.86 -4.38
CA PRO A 556 2.34 -39.78 -2.93
C PRO A 556 1.19 -40.65 -2.43
N ALA A 557 1.51 -41.56 -1.51
CA ALA A 557 0.52 -42.36 -0.80
C ALA A 557 -0.51 -41.44 -0.11
N PRO A 558 -1.79 -41.85 0.00
CA PRO A 558 -2.83 -41.05 0.61
C PRO A 558 -2.47 -40.65 2.04
N TRP A 559 -2.75 -39.39 2.36
CA TRP A 559 -2.44 -38.71 3.60
C TRP A 559 -2.91 -39.52 4.83
N LYS A 560 -1.97 -40.05 5.61
CA LYS A 560 -2.28 -40.55 6.96
C LYS A 560 -2.54 -39.36 7.88
N ARG A 561 -3.70 -39.36 8.54
CA ARG A 561 -4.12 -38.39 9.57
C ARG A 561 -3.03 -38.26 10.64
N PHE A 562 -2.50 -37.05 10.80
CA PHE A 562 -1.72 -36.68 11.97
C PHE A 562 -2.67 -36.52 13.17
N THR A 563 -2.59 -37.46 14.12
CA THR A 563 -3.13 -37.27 15.46
C THR A 563 -2.22 -36.30 16.23
N CYS A 564 -2.79 -35.18 16.66
CA CYS A 564 -2.13 -34.16 17.46
C CYS A 564 -1.79 -34.74 18.84
N ARG A 565 -0.49 -34.93 19.11
CA ARG A 565 0.01 -35.34 20.44
C ARG A 565 0.18 -34.06 21.28
N ARG A 566 -0.72 -33.85 22.25
CA ARG A 566 -0.60 -32.85 23.32
C ARG A 566 0.77 -33.00 23.98
N ARG A 567 1.56 -31.92 23.98
CA ARG A 567 2.79 -31.80 24.77
C ARG A 567 2.36 -31.23 26.12
N GLY A 568 2.56 -32.01 27.18
CA GLY A 568 2.22 -31.66 28.55
C GLY A 568 3.07 -30.51 29.07
N ASP A 569 2.42 -29.68 29.87
CA ASP A 569 3.00 -28.73 30.80
C ASP A 569 3.90 -29.46 31.81
N ASP A 570 5.09 -28.91 32.02
CA ASP A 570 5.87 -29.11 33.24
C ASP A 570 6.75 -27.86 33.43
N ARG A 571 6.34 -26.99 34.36
CA ARG A 571 7.20 -26.35 35.35
C ARG A 571 6.38 -25.50 36.33
N ILE A 572 6.43 -25.97 37.58
CA ILE A 572 6.14 -25.25 38.83
C ILE A 572 7.16 -24.14 39.02
#